data_AF-A4J7S7-F1
#
_entry.id   AF-A4J7S7-F1
#
_cell.length_a   1.000
_cell.length_b   1.000
_cell.length_c   1.000
_cell.angle_alpha   90.00
_cell.angle_beta   90.00
_cell.angle_gamma   90.00
#
_symmetry.space_group_name_H-M   'P 1'
#
loop_
_entity.id
_entity.type
_entity.pdbx_description
1 polymer ?
#
loop_
_entity_poly.entity_id
_entity_poly.type
_entity_poly.pdbx_seq_one_letter_code
_entity_poly.pdbx_strand_id
1 'polypeptide(L)'
;MVKEMEITELLARARSIEINISPRDGQINISMPWDINSVPDPAKEILREIKKNRSQLMGYFALNSNPVDIKLLINALKLQGVRIAPDNNTGFKMFITKDAPGRCNGTAIKLINLLNYHRHMVIDYLAVQGEKQQPG
;
A
#
# COMPACT_ATOMS: atom_id res chain seq x y z
N MET A 1 -21.56 17.43 0.97
CA MET A 1 -20.12 17.18 0.71
C MET A 1 -19.62 16.25 1.80
N VAL A 2 -19.26 15.02 1.48
CA VAL A 2 -18.55 14.15 2.43
C VAL A 2 -17.11 14.67 2.48
N LYS A 3 -16.67 15.22 3.62
CA LYS A 3 -15.26 15.54 3.82
C LYS A 3 -14.50 14.22 3.70
N GLU A 4 -13.52 14.17 2.78
CA GLU A 4 -12.52 13.10 2.83
C GLU A 4 -11.84 13.20 4.19
N MET A 5 -11.99 12.17 5.01
CA MET A 5 -11.30 12.07 6.28
C MET A 5 -9.81 11.87 5.99
N GLU A 6 -8.96 12.67 6.61
CA GLU A 6 -7.52 12.49 6.44
C GLU A 6 -7.08 11.12 6.98
N ILE A 7 -6.12 10.48 6.32
CA ILE A 7 -5.65 9.13 6.71
C ILE A 7 -5.15 9.10 8.16
N THR A 8 -4.49 10.18 8.60
CA THR A 8 -4.04 10.36 9.98
C THR A 8 -5.20 10.37 10.98
N GLU A 9 -6.32 11.02 10.64
CA GLU A 9 -7.53 11.03 11.45
C GLU A 9 -8.19 9.65 11.49
N LEU A 10 -8.26 8.94 10.36
CA LEU A 10 -8.77 7.57 10.31
C LEU A 10 -7.94 6.63 11.20
N LEU A 11 -6.61 6.74 11.17
CA LEU A 11 -5.71 5.96 12.03
C LEU A 11 -5.89 6.31 13.51
N ALA A 12 -6.06 7.59 13.85
CA ALA A 12 -6.29 8.04 15.22
C ALA A 12 -7.63 7.52 15.77
N ARG A 13 -8.70 7.62 14.97
CA ARG A 13 -10.03 7.08 15.30
C ARG A 13 -10.00 5.56 15.47
N ALA A 14 -9.31 4.84 14.58
CA ALA A 14 -9.15 3.39 14.73
C ALA A 14 -8.46 3.04 16.06
N ARG A 15 -7.39 3.76 16.40
CA ARG A 15 -6.65 3.51 17.64
C ARG A 15 -7.45 3.83 18.90
N SER A 16 -8.30 4.86 18.87
CA SER A 16 -9.14 5.22 20.03
C SER A 16 -10.17 4.16 20.39
N ILE A 17 -10.46 3.24 19.46
CA ILE A 17 -11.30 2.05 19.68
C ILE A 17 -10.49 0.77 19.50
N GLU A 18 -9.20 0.78 19.85
CA GLU A 18 -8.35 -0.41 19.92
C GLU A 18 -8.17 -1.19 18.59
N ILE A 19 -8.52 -0.59 17.45
CA ILE A 19 -8.20 -1.13 16.12
C ILE A 19 -6.81 -0.65 15.74
N ASN A 20 -5.87 -1.59 15.62
CA ASN A 20 -4.50 -1.34 15.21
C ASN A 20 -4.32 -1.69 13.74
N ILE A 21 -3.83 -0.72 12.95
CA ILE A 21 -3.60 -0.87 11.52
C ILE A 21 -2.10 -0.71 11.28
N SER A 22 -1.45 -1.72 10.71
CA SER A 22 0.00 -1.70 10.48
C SER A 22 0.37 -2.36 9.15
N PRO A 23 1.49 -1.95 8.52
CA PRO A 23 2.03 -2.68 7.40
C PRO A 23 2.71 -3.97 7.89
N ARG A 24 2.42 -5.10 7.24
CA ARG A 24 3.07 -6.38 7.48
C ARG A 24 3.12 -7.19 6.18
N ASP A 25 4.27 -7.78 5.87
CA ASP A 25 4.48 -8.65 4.70
C ASP A 25 4.03 -8.02 3.37
N GLY A 26 4.23 -6.70 3.22
CA GLY A 26 3.81 -5.91 2.05
C GLY A 26 2.30 -5.67 1.95
N GLN A 27 1.53 -5.91 3.01
CA GLN A 27 0.09 -5.68 3.07
C GLN A 27 -0.28 -4.83 4.29
N ILE A 28 -1.52 -4.35 4.33
CA ILE A 28 -2.09 -3.74 5.53
C ILE A 28 -2.69 -4.86 6.37
N ASN A 29 -2.21 -4.98 7.60
CA ASN A 29 -2.77 -5.83 8.63
C ASN A 29 -3.66 -5.01 9.56
N ILE A 30 -4.76 -5.62 10.01
CA ILE A 30 -5.68 -5.02 10.96
C ILE A 30 -5.79 -5.99 12.15
N SER A 31 -5.50 -5.49 13.34
CA SER A 31 -5.65 -6.20 14.61
C SER A 31 -6.70 -5.50 15.46
N MET A 32 -7.56 -6.27 16.11
CA MET A 32 -8.62 -5.76 16.97
C MET A 32 -8.89 -6.76 18.11
N PRO A 33 -9.38 -6.29 19.27
CA PRO A 33 -9.60 -7.16 20.44
C PRO A 33 -10.85 -8.04 20.31
N TRP A 34 -11.75 -7.72 19.37
CA TRP A 34 -13.01 -8.45 19.17
C TRP A 34 -12.86 -9.59 18.16
N ASP A 35 -13.62 -10.67 18.41
CA ASP A 35 -13.88 -11.68 17.38
C ASP A 35 -14.65 -11.06 16.21
N ILE A 36 -14.48 -11.61 15.00
CA ILE A 36 -15.11 -11.11 13.78
C ILE A 36 -16.65 -11.08 13.86
N ASN A 37 -17.24 -11.96 14.67
CA ASN A 37 -18.70 -12.04 14.87
C ASN A 37 -19.22 -11.06 15.94
N SER A 38 -18.32 -10.48 16.73
CA SER A 38 -18.64 -9.66 17.91
C SER A 38 -18.10 -8.24 17.81
N VAL A 39 -17.81 -7.76 16.60
CA VAL A 39 -17.31 -6.41 16.36
C VAL A 39 -18.40 -5.37 16.67
N PRO A 40 -18.14 -4.38 17.55
CA PRO A 40 -19.10 -3.31 17.84
C PRO A 40 -19.41 -2.47 16.60
N ASP A 41 -20.61 -1.88 16.53
CA ASP A 41 -21.01 -1.07 15.38
C ASP A 41 -20.08 0.13 15.07
N PRO A 42 -19.55 0.87 16.07
CA PRO A 42 -18.54 1.90 15.81
C PRO A 42 -17.28 1.35 15.14
N ALA A 43 -16.85 0.14 15.53
CA ALA A 43 -15.71 -0.54 14.93
C ALA A 43 -16.02 -0.99 13.49
N LYS A 44 -17.24 -1.46 13.20
CA LYS A 44 -17.67 -1.80 11.84
C LYS A 44 -17.61 -0.58 10.90
N GLU A 45 -17.99 0.61 11.39
CA GLU A 45 -17.90 1.85 10.61
C GLU A 45 -16.45 2.16 10.24
N ILE A 46 -15.53 2.11 11.22
CA ILE A 46 -14.10 2.31 10.98
C ILE A 46 -13.53 1.29 10.00
N LEU A 47 -13.89 0.00 10.13
CA LEU A 47 -13.46 -1.04 9.19
C LEU A 47 -13.96 -0.79 7.76
N ARG A 48 -15.18 -0.25 7.59
CA ARG A 48 -15.70 0.14 6.27
C ARG A 48 -14.90 1.29 5.67
N GLU A 49 -14.57 2.30 6.46
CA GLU A 49 -13.73 3.42 6.02
C GLU A 49 -12.31 2.98 5.67
N ILE A 50 -11.72 2.08 6.45
CA ILE A 50 -10.41 1.46 6.12
C ILE A 50 -10.48 0.73 4.77
N LYS A 51 -11.54 -0.06 4.55
CA LYS A 51 -11.74 -0.78 3.28
C LYS A 51 -11.87 0.19 2.10
N LYS A 52 -12.59 1.29 2.27
CA LYS A 52 -12.79 2.32 1.24
C LYS A 52 -11.50 3.07 0.91
N ASN A 53 -10.69 3.37 1.92
CA ASN A 53 -9.45 4.14 1.81
C ASN A 53 -8.19 3.26 1.70
N ARG A 54 -8.34 1.98 1.32
CA ARG A 54 -7.25 1.00 1.33
C ARG A 54 -6.05 1.41 0.47
N SER A 55 -6.28 2.01 -0.70
CA SER A 55 -5.19 2.42 -1.60
C SER A 55 -4.41 3.60 -1.01
N GLN A 56 -5.10 4.57 -0.40
CA GLN A 56 -4.51 5.71 0.29
C GLN A 56 -3.73 5.28 1.54
N LEU A 57 -4.29 4.39 2.36
CA LEU A 57 -3.60 3.81 3.52
C LEU A 57 -2.31 3.10 3.11
N MET A 58 -2.34 2.30 2.04
CA MET A 58 -1.16 1.60 1.55
C MET A 58 -0.08 2.58 1.10
N GLY A 59 -0.48 3.64 0.38
CA GLY A 59 0.42 4.73 -0.01
C GLY A 59 1.02 5.45 1.20
N TYR A 60 0.21 5.75 2.21
CA TYR A 60 0.68 6.36 3.45
C TYR A 60 1.74 5.50 4.15
N PHE A 61 1.49 4.20 4.35
CA PHE A 61 2.47 3.34 5.00
C PHE A 61 3.74 3.15 4.18
N ALA A 62 3.63 2.99 2.85
CA ALA A 62 4.80 2.87 1.99
C ALA A 62 5.70 4.13 2.02
N LEU A 63 5.10 5.33 2.06
CA LEU A 63 5.84 6.59 2.13
C LEU A 63 6.49 6.85 3.48
N ASN A 64 5.95 6.28 4.56
CA ASN A 64 6.43 6.50 5.93
C ASN A 64 7.19 5.28 6.51
N SER A 65 7.44 4.25 5.71
CA SER A 65 8.20 3.07 6.16
C SER A 65 9.68 3.42 6.28
N ASN A 66 10.27 3.16 7.45
CA ASN A 66 11.72 3.27 7.67
C ASN A 66 12.23 2.06 8.47
N PRO A 67 13.07 1.17 7.88
CA PRO A 67 13.57 1.23 6.50
C PRO A 67 12.46 1.04 5.45
N VAL A 68 12.75 1.36 4.18
CA VAL A 68 11.79 1.21 3.09
C VAL A 68 11.42 -0.27 2.89
N ASP A 69 10.12 -0.57 2.87
CA ASP A 69 9.61 -1.88 2.49
C ASP A 69 9.29 -1.89 0.98
N ILE A 70 10.17 -2.52 0.19
CA ILE A 70 10.03 -2.59 -1.27
C ILE A 70 8.76 -3.35 -1.69
N LYS A 71 8.38 -4.39 -0.95
CA LYS A 71 7.16 -5.17 -1.24
C LYS A 71 5.92 -4.31 -0.99
N LEU A 72 5.90 -3.57 0.12
CA LEU A 72 4.84 -2.62 0.43
C LEU A 72 4.75 -1.49 -0.61
N LEU A 73 5.90 -0.94 -1.03
CA LEU A 73 5.99 0.09 -2.06
C LEU A 73 5.43 -0.37 -3.40
N ILE A 74 5.82 -1.55 -3.89
CA ILE A 74 5.32 -2.13 -5.13
C ILE A 74 3.81 -2.38 -5.04
N ASN A 75 3.32 -2.90 -3.92
CA ASN A 75 1.90 -3.13 -3.71
C ASN A 75 1.09 -1.83 -3.62
N ALA A 76 1.64 -0.79 -2.98
CA ALA A 76 1.05 0.55 -2.97
C ALA A 76 0.92 1.08 -4.40
N LEU A 77 1.99 1.03 -5.20
CA LEU A 77 1.98 1.44 -6.60
C LEU A 77 0.95 0.69 -7.43
N LYS A 78 0.83 -0.63 -7.24
CA LYS A 78 -0.18 -1.45 -7.91
C LYS A 78 -1.61 -0.97 -7.59
N LEU A 79 -1.90 -0.65 -6.34
CA LEU A 79 -3.20 -0.09 -5.93
C LEU A 79 -3.44 1.33 -6.48
N GLN A 80 -2.38 2.07 -6.79
CA GLN A 80 -2.45 3.36 -7.49
C GLN A 80 -2.49 3.21 -9.03
N GLY A 81 -2.49 1.98 -9.56
CA GLY A 81 -2.55 1.70 -11.00
C GLY A 81 -1.22 1.62 -11.72
N VAL A 82 -0.11 1.59 -10.98
CA VAL A 82 1.25 1.50 -11.51
C VAL A 82 1.74 0.06 -11.37
N ARG A 83 1.97 -0.61 -12.50
CA ARG A 83 2.57 -1.94 -12.55
C ARG A 83 4.05 -1.82 -12.90
N ILE A 84 4.88 -2.61 -12.24
CA ILE A 84 6.32 -2.70 -12.52
C ILE A 84 6.61 -4.09 -13.09
N ALA A 85 7.47 -4.17 -14.11
CA ALA A 85 7.95 -5.43 -14.65
C ALA A 85 9.48 -5.38 -14.84
N PRO A 86 10.20 -6.50 -14.66
CA PRO A 86 11.63 -6.57 -14.95
C PRO A 86 11.95 -6.17 -16.40
N ASP A 87 13.11 -5.55 -16.61
CA ASP A 87 13.62 -5.18 -17.93
C ASP A 87 15.14 -5.33 -17.98
N ASN A 88 15.67 -5.98 -19.02
CA ASN A 88 17.09 -6.29 -19.10
C ASN A 88 17.98 -5.06 -19.36
N ASN A 89 17.43 -3.96 -19.88
CA ASN A 89 18.21 -2.77 -20.21
C ASN A 89 18.17 -1.74 -19.08
N THR A 90 17.01 -1.56 -18.46
CA THR A 90 16.82 -0.54 -17.41
C THR A 90 16.73 -1.13 -16.01
N GLY A 91 16.62 -2.45 -15.86
CA GLY A 91 16.30 -3.15 -14.62
C GLY A 91 14.79 -3.37 -14.45
N PHE A 92 13.98 -2.34 -14.70
CA PHE A 92 12.51 -2.47 -14.77
C PHE A 92 11.85 -1.39 -15.64
N LYS A 93 10.65 -1.71 -16.11
CA LYS A 93 9.69 -0.83 -16.79
C LYS A 93 8.46 -0.60 -15.92
N MET A 94 7.85 0.58 -16.07
CA MET A 94 6.60 0.94 -15.39
C MET A 94 5.47 1.09 -16.40
N PHE A 95 4.30 0.57 -16.04
CA PHE A 95 3.06 0.68 -16.81
C PHE A 95 2.02 1.38 -15.95
N ILE A 96 1.48 2.49 -16.44
CA ILE A 96 0.51 3.30 -15.70
C ILE A 96 -0.86 3.10 -16.35
N THR A 97 -1.80 2.57 -15.58
CA THR A 97 -3.18 2.35 -16.03
C THR A 97 -3.90 3.70 -16.09
N LYS A 98 -4.51 4.01 -17.25
CA LYS A 98 -5.08 5.35 -17.48
C LYS A 98 -6.24 5.69 -16.55
N ASP A 99 -7.02 4.70 -16.16
CA ASP A 99 -8.27 4.86 -15.39
C ASP A 99 -8.13 4.44 -13.93
N ALA A 100 -6.91 4.22 -13.44
CA ALA A 100 -6.73 3.82 -12.06
C ALA A 100 -7.09 4.98 -11.11
N PRO A 101 -7.83 4.70 -10.02
CA PRO A 101 -8.32 5.71 -9.09
C PRO A 101 -7.19 6.51 -8.39
N GLY A 102 -5.96 6.02 -8.46
CA GLY A 102 -4.77 6.64 -7.87
C GLY A 102 -3.88 7.45 -8.82
N ARG A 103 -4.17 7.47 -10.12
CA ARG A 103 -3.26 7.99 -11.15
C ARG A 103 -2.89 9.48 -10.98
N CYS A 104 -3.80 10.27 -10.40
CA CYS A 104 -3.69 11.73 -10.30
C CYS A 104 -3.59 12.26 -8.87
N ASN A 105 -3.60 11.38 -7.87
CA ASN A 105 -3.31 11.80 -6.50
C ASN A 105 -1.79 11.78 -6.34
N GLY A 106 -1.20 12.91 -5.94
CA GLY A 106 0.27 13.08 -5.85
C GLY A 106 1.02 11.96 -5.11
N THR A 107 0.31 11.14 -4.33
CA THR A 107 0.75 9.84 -3.81
C THR A 107 1.44 8.95 -4.84
N ALA A 108 0.87 8.72 -6.04
CA ALA A 108 1.50 7.85 -7.04
C ALA A 108 2.87 8.38 -7.50
N ILE A 109 2.96 9.70 -7.69
CA ILE A 109 4.22 10.39 -8.05
C ILE A 109 5.24 10.25 -6.91
N LYS A 110 4.83 10.50 -5.67
CA LYS A 110 5.70 10.35 -4.49
C LYS A 110 6.24 8.92 -4.37
N LEU A 111 5.38 7.92 -4.58
CA LEU A 111 5.78 6.51 -4.56
C LEU A 111 6.74 6.16 -5.71
N ILE A 112 6.50 6.67 -6.93
CA ILE A 112 7.43 6.48 -8.07
C ILE A 112 8.80 7.10 -7.76
N ASN A 113 8.81 8.30 -7.16
CA ASN A 113 10.06 8.96 -6.76
C ASN A 113 10.81 8.15 -5.70
N LEU A 114 10.10 7.64 -4.68
CA LEU A 114 10.69 6.77 -3.66
C LEU A 114 11.25 5.48 -4.28
N LEU A 115 10.51 4.89 -5.22
CA LEU A 115 10.93 3.69 -5.94
C LEU A 115 12.21 3.95 -6.77
N ASN A 116 12.28 5.07 -7.47
CA ASN A 116 13.48 5.44 -8.24
C ASN A 116 14.67 5.78 -7.35
N TYR A 117 14.44 6.36 -6.18
CA TYR A 117 15.49 6.59 -5.18
C TYR A 117 16.07 5.26 -4.68
N HIS A 118 15.23 4.25 -4.48
CA HIS A 118 15.63 2.90 -4.07
C HIS A 118 15.76 1.90 -5.23
N ARG A 119 16.14 2.39 -6.43
CA ARG A 119 16.12 1.59 -7.68
C ARG A 119 16.83 0.24 -7.56
N HIS A 120 18.01 0.20 -6.92
CA HIS A 120 18.81 -1.02 -6.77
C HIS A 120 18.06 -2.10 -5.98
N MET A 121 17.49 -1.74 -4.83
CA MET A 121 16.70 -2.67 -3.99
C MET A 121 15.49 -3.23 -4.73
N VAL A 122 14.89 -2.42 -5.61
CA VAL A 122 13.74 -2.82 -6.44
C VAL A 122 14.17 -3.84 -7.48
N ILE A 123 15.31 -3.62 -8.14
CA ILE A 123 15.87 -4.57 -9.11
C ILE A 123 16.18 -5.90 -8.44
N ASP A 124 16.85 -5.88 -7.29
CA ASP A 124 17.18 -7.09 -6.51
C ASP A 124 15.91 -7.85 -6.11
N TYR A 125 14.90 -7.13 -5.61
CA TYR A 125 13.61 -7.72 -5.27
C TYR A 125 12.94 -8.39 -6.47
N LEU A 126 12.95 -7.74 -7.64
CA LEU A 126 12.32 -8.26 -8.85
C LEU A 126 13.06 -9.49 -9.41
N ALA A 127 14.39 -9.54 -9.31
CA ALA A 127 15.18 -10.69 -9.72
C ALA A 127 14.78 -11.95 -8.92
N VAL A 128 14.70 -11.83 -7.59
CA VAL A 128 14.29 -12.94 -6.71
C VAL A 128 12.85 -13.40 -6.98
N GLN A 129 11.94 -12.49 -7.36
CA GLN A 129 10.57 -12.87 -7.73
C GLN A 129 10.49 -13.58 -9.08
N GLY A 130 11.35 -13.21 -10.04
CA GLY A 130 11.44 -13.85 -11.35
C GLY A 130 11.92 -15.30 -11.27
N GLU A 131 12.91 -15.57 -10.42
CA GLU A 131 13.45 -16.94 -10.21
C GLU A 131 12.41 -17.89 -9.60
N LYS A 132 11.51 -17.39 -8.75
CA LYS A 132 10.43 -18.20 -8.14
C LYS A 132 9.31 -18.59 -9.11
N GLN A 133 9.30 -18.09 -10.35
CA GLN A 133 8.27 -18.36 -11.34
C GLN A 133 8.72 -19.30 -12.46
N GLN A 134 9.94 -19.86 -12.39
CA GLN A 134 10.37 -20.95 -13.28
C GLN A 134 10.31 -22.28 -12.52
N PRO A 135 9.26 -23.10 -12.71
CA PRO A 135 9.38 -24.53 -12.43
C PRO A 135 10.28 -25.12 -13.51
N GLY A 136 11.40 -25.72 -13.09
CA GLY A 136 12.17 -26.65 -13.94
C GLY A 136 11.39 -27.92 -14.21
#